data_AF-A0A397E5A7-F1
#
_entry.id   AF-A0A397E5A7-F1
#
_cell.length_a   1.000
_cell.length_b   1.000
_cell.length_c   1.000
_cell.angle_alpha   90.00
_cell.angle_beta   90.00
_cell.angle_gamma   90.00
#
_symmetry.space_group_name_H-M   'P 1'
#
loop_
_entity.id
_entity.type
_entity.pdbx_description
1 polymer ?
#
loop_
_entity_poly.entity_id
_entity_poly.type
_entity_poly.pdbx_seq_one_letter_code
_entity_poly.pdbx_strand_id
1 'polypeptide(L)'
;SFQSSLLALPLALYWPLQDHVSALVVDASGRGRHGINVNCPVQKPVAVKFSRFNTGLQLVPLSPPRSLSSGVSTSTSTSWTLQWLLRWHDQAVEALQPPNIAPSTPFLHLSPSPDQPLLFHVAYTDALTLEWLGPPDTTAAGSTASDSLAVDTTYHMALVSASGVVTCFVNGVAVFETRPLTSNPILLDSFEFAVAPSPRSSVLPLLSHVALVTRALSAEELHALARAAVPSPRLVAGGADDFVDLSVTCLESQTLQLLEDEFIVQVRGRRGAWMDQMSVTTNFGRSLTAGGTGGGPFDVFIPAGYMARAFSFDIGDHVNQPVVFSLTWVVVVRYLTNLADKPDNETFHKIKATNSYFQKNVAPLGGHLDAVFDACGFDRVEEDGGDVFFVYRKHAAPPHAVRRALYDIATFLAVEK
;
A
#
# COMPACT_ATOMS: atom_id res chain seq x y z
N SER A 1 5.90 -2.72 -9.47
CA SER A 1 6.01 -1.30 -9.06
C SER A 1 5.09 -0.46 -9.95
N PHE A 2 4.72 0.76 -9.55
CA PHE A 2 3.84 1.63 -10.34
C PHE A 2 4.39 1.89 -11.75
N GLN A 3 5.65 2.28 -11.87
CA GLN A 3 6.31 2.50 -13.17
C GLN A 3 6.26 1.26 -14.08
N SER A 4 6.53 0.07 -13.57
CA SER A 4 6.42 -1.16 -14.36
C SER A 4 4.99 -1.43 -14.82
N SER A 5 3.99 -1.07 -13.99
CA SER A 5 2.58 -1.25 -14.32
C SER A 5 2.15 -0.27 -15.42
N LEU A 6 2.61 0.98 -15.37
CA LEU A 6 2.40 1.97 -16.44
C LEU A 6 3.08 1.57 -17.75
N LEU A 7 4.34 1.12 -17.69
CA LEU A 7 5.10 0.70 -18.88
C LEU A 7 4.49 -0.53 -19.58
N ALA A 8 3.66 -1.31 -18.89
CA ALA A 8 2.93 -2.43 -19.48
C ALA A 8 1.68 -2.00 -20.28
N LEU A 9 1.27 -0.73 -20.19
CA LEU A 9 0.12 -0.20 -20.91
C LEU A 9 0.49 0.23 -22.34
N PRO A 10 -0.50 0.34 -23.25
CA PRO A 10 -0.28 0.90 -24.58
C PRO A 10 -0.09 2.43 -24.49
N LEU A 11 1.14 2.84 -24.15
CA LEU A 11 1.49 4.24 -23.95
C LEU A 11 1.71 4.96 -25.27
N ALA A 12 1.21 6.19 -25.36
CA ALA A 12 1.59 7.20 -26.35
C ALA A 12 2.77 8.06 -25.86
N LEU A 13 2.85 8.31 -24.55
CA LEU A 13 3.99 8.94 -23.88
C LEU A 13 3.99 8.57 -22.41
N TYR A 14 5.16 8.69 -21.78
CA TYR A 14 5.29 8.60 -20.34
C TYR A 14 6.48 9.42 -19.84
N TRP A 15 6.20 10.40 -18.97
CA TRP A 15 7.17 11.23 -18.29
C TRP A 15 7.24 10.85 -16.81
N PRO A 16 8.27 10.09 -16.40
CA PRO A 16 8.47 9.79 -14.99
C PRO A 16 8.65 11.06 -14.14
N LEU A 17 9.30 12.07 -14.73
CA LEU A 17 9.73 13.32 -14.05
C LEU A 17 10.73 13.07 -12.91
N GLN A 18 11.41 11.92 -12.95
CA GLN A 18 12.37 11.45 -11.93
C GLN A 18 13.83 11.79 -12.26
N ASP A 19 14.12 12.46 -13.37
CA ASP A 19 15.49 12.63 -13.88
C ASP A 19 16.31 13.63 -13.07
N HIS A 20 17.59 13.29 -12.84
CA HIS A 20 18.55 14.09 -12.08
C HIS A 20 19.07 15.29 -12.89
N VAL A 21 18.78 16.50 -12.40
CA VAL A 21 19.51 17.76 -12.72
C VAL A 21 19.34 18.28 -14.16
N SER A 22 18.36 17.78 -14.93
CA SER A 22 18.08 18.27 -16.28
C SER A 22 16.73 18.99 -16.37
N ALA A 23 16.68 20.10 -17.11
CA ALA A 23 15.42 20.77 -17.47
C ALA A 23 14.63 19.99 -18.54
N LEU A 24 15.23 18.93 -19.11
CA LEU A 24 14.65 18.10 -20.15
C LEU A 24 13.67 17.08 -19.54
N VAL A 25 12.43 17.07 -20.04
CA VAL A 25 11.44 16.05 -19.69
C VAL A 25 11.57 14.89 -20.68
N VAL A 26 12.08 13.75 -20.21
CA VAL A 26 12.33 12.58 -21.06
C VAL A 26 11.10 11.68 -21.15
N ASP A 27 10.78 11.23 -22.38
CA ASP A 27 9.77 10.21 -22.61
C ASP A 27 10.36 8.81 -22.43
N ALA A 28 9.89 8.12 -21.39
CA ALA A 28 10.27 6.76 -21.05
C ALA A 28 9.39 5.70 -21.75
N SER A 29 8.38 6.10 -22.54
CA SER A 29 7.59 5.14 -23.34
C SER A 29 8.35 4.59 -24.55
N GLY A 30 9.48 5.22 -24.93
CA GLY A 30 10.25 4.87 -26.11
C GLY A 30 9.72 5.46 -27.42
N ARG A 31 8.72 6.38 -27.37
CA ARG A 31 8.15 7.03 -28.57
C ARG A 31 8.74 8.40 -28.90
N GLY A 32 9.74 8.83 -28.13
CA GLY A 32 10.45 10.10 -28.36
C GLY A 32 9.61 11.35 -28.12
N ARG A 33 8.49 11.24 -27.38
CA ARG A 33 7.59 12.36 -27.08
C ARG A 33 8.03 13.13 -25.84
N HIS A 34 9.24 13.70 -25.91
CA HIS A 34 9.80 14.51 -24.83
C HIS A 34 8.88 15.71 -24.51
N GLY A 35 8.82 16.09 -23.23
CA GLY A 35 8.00 17.23 -22.80
C GLY A 35 8.68 18.56 -23.12
N ILE A 36 7.89 19.54 -23.52
CA ILE A 36 8.35 20.92 -23.69
C ILE A 36 8.21 21.60 -22.33
N ASN A 37 9.34 21.94 -21.73
CA ASN A 37 9.40 22.64 -20.46
C ASN A 37 9.70 24.13 -20.72
N VAL A 38 8.71 24.99 -20.47
CA VAL A 38 8.86 26.44 -20.58
C VAL A 38 9.05 27.02 -19.18
N ASN A 39 10.27 27.41 -18.85
CA ASN A 39 10.63 28.08 -17.60
C ASN A 39 10.26 27.33 -16.29
N CYS A 40 9.88 26.05 -16.29
CA CYS A 40 9.72 25.28 -15.05
C CYS A 40 11.07 24.72 -14.58
N PRO A 41 11.58 25.10 -13.40
CA PRO A 41 12.65 24.36 -12.77
C PRO A 41 12.10 23.01 -12.30
N VAL A 42 12.62 21.90 -12.86
CA VAL A 42 12.48 20.58 -12.25
C VAL A 42 13.40 20.56 -11.03
N GLN A 43 12.90 20.94 -9.86
CA GLN A 43 13.69 20.99 -8.63
C GLN A 43 13.53 19.70 -7.81
N LYS A 44 14.66 19.05 -7.53
CA LYS A 44 14.78 17.98 -6.52
C LYS A 44 15.05 18.60 -5.14
N PRO A 45 14.69 17.95 -4.01
CA PRO A 45 13.88 16.74 -3.85
C PRO A 45 12.59 17.00 -3.05
N VAL A 46 11.47 16.30 -3.33
CA VAL A 46 10.36 16.19 -2.35
C VAL A 46 9.73 14.79 -2.41
N ALA A 47 9.42 14.25 -1.23
CA ALA A 47 9.12 12.85 -0.95
C ALA A 47 7.88 12.28 -1.68
N VAL A 48 8.15 11.41 -2.65
CA VAL A 48 7.26 10.33 -3.09
C VAL A 48 7.75 9.02 -2.47
N LYS A 49 6.98 7.92 -2.52
CA LYS A 49 7.29 6.58 -1.95
C LYS A 49 8.63 5.96 -2.43
N PHE A 50 9.30 6.60 -3.38
CA PHE A 50 10.61 6.23 -3.86
C PHE A 50 11.66 7.07 -3.14
N SER A 51 12.87 6.52 -2.94
CA SER A 51 14.05 7.17 -2.36
C SER A 51 14.04 8.71 -2.42
N ARG A 52 14.54 9.40 -1.38
CA ARG A 52 14.79 10.87 -1.27
C ARG A 52 15.49 11.55 -2.47
N PHE A 53 15.80 10.79 -3.51
CA PHE A 53 16.36 11.14 -4.81
C PHE A 53 15.31 11.22 -5.96
N ASN A 54 14.05 10.82 -5.74
CA ASN A 54 12.99 10.82 -6.76
C ASN A 54 12.24 12.16 -6.81
N THR A 55 11.81 12.54 -8.00
CA THR A 55 11.39 13.91 -8.31
C THR A 55 10.08 14.04 -9.04
N GLY A 56 9.53 15.24 -8.96
CA GLY A 56 8.35 15.70 -9.67
C GLY A 56 8.51 17.16 -10.10
N LEU A 57 7.48 17.68 -10.75
CA LEU A 57 7.38 19.04 -11.27
C LEU A 57 6.41 19.85 -10.43
N GLN A 58 6.87 20.95 -9.81
CA GLN A 58 5.99 21.90 -9.13
C GLN A 58 5.54 22.98 -10.10
N LEU A 59 4.23 23.17 -10.26
CA LEU A 59 3.72 24.31 -11.03
C LEU A 59 3.71 25.55 -10.13
N VAL A 60 4.35 26.63 -10.58
CA VAL A 60 4.47 27.88 -9.83
C VAL A 60 3.84 29.03 -10.64
N PRO A 61 2.98 29.86 -10.04
CA PRO A 61 2.29 30.97 -10.68
C PRO A 61 3.24 32.16 -10.95
N LEU A 62 4.16 32.03 -11.91
CA LEU A 62 5.07 33.11 -12.31
C LEU A 62 4.62 33.82 -13.59
N SER A 63 5.13 35.04 -13.79
CA SER A 63 5.06 35.75 -15.06
C SER A 63 6.48 35.89 -15.64
N PRO A 64 6.79 35.33 -16.82
CA PRO A 64 5.90 34.56 -17.70
C PRO A 64 5.49 33.19 -17.10
N PRO A 65 4.32 32.65 -17.49
CA PRO A 65 3.81 31.38 -16.97
C PRO A 65 4.80 30.25 -17.23
N ARG A 66 4.94 29.40 -16.23
CA ARG A 66 5.73 28.18 -16.33
C ARG A 66 4.80 27.05 -16.77
N SER A 67 5.19 26.28 -17.78
CA SER A 67 4.36 25.20 -18.27
C SER A 67 5.13 23.96 -18.71
N LEU A 68 4.43 22.82 -18.62
CA LEU A 68 4.85 21.56 -19.18
C LEU A 68 3.80 21.09 -20.19
N SER A 69 4.18 20.99 -21.45
CA SER A 69 3.24 20.66 -22.52
C SER A 69 3.77 19.62 -23.49
N SER A 70 2.85 19.02 -24.25
CA SER A 70 3.19 18.17 -25.39
C SER A 70 2.08 18.16 -26.42
N GLY A 71 2.50 18.24 -27.68
CA GLY A 71 1.68 17.85 -28.82
C GLY A 71 1.57 16.33 -28.91
N VAL A 72 0.34 15.85 -28.88
CA VAL A 72 -0.04 14.46 -28.92
C VAL A 72 -1.24 14.30 -29.85
N SER A 73 -1.04 13.84 -31.08
CA SER A 73 -2.20 13.46 -31.90
C SER A 73 -2.73 12.09 -31.46
N THR A 74 -3.98 12.06 -30.98
CA THR A 74 -4.78 10.83 -30.78
C THR A 74 -5.72 10.53 -31.94
N SER A 75 -5.49 11.15 -33.11
CA SER A 75 -6.34 11.06 -34.31
C SER A 75 -6.71 9.64 -34.76
N THR A 76 -5.96 8.61 -34.35
CA THR A 76 -6.20 7.20 -34.66
C THR A 76 -6.97 6.43 -33.57
N SER A 77 -7.20 7.01 -32.39
CA SER A 77 -7.92 6.38 -31.27
C SER A 77 -9.11 7.23 -30.83
N THR A 78 -10.28 6.60 -30.75
CA THR A 78 -11.51 7.23 -30.25
C THR A 78 -11.58 7.27 -28.72
N SER A 79 -10.58 6.71 -28.04
CA SER A 79 -10.49 6.69 -26.58
C SER A 79 -9.05 6.85 -26.09
N TRP A 80 -8.88 7.48 -24.94
CA TRP A 80 -7.57 7.71 -24.34
C TRP A 80 -7.69 7.86 -22.83
N THR A 81 -6.58 7.66 -22.13
CA THR A 81 -6.47 7.94 -20.70
C THR A 81 -5.23 8.79 -20.44
N LEU A 82 -5.41 10.00 -19.94
CA LEU A 82 -4.33 10.85 -19.44
C LEU A 82 -4.26 10.67 -17.92
N GLN A 83 -3.15 10.13 -17.41
CA GLN A 83 -2.98 9.91 -15.97
C GLN A 83 -1.71 10.59 -15.44
N TRP A 84 -1.74 11.00 -14.19
CA TRP A 84 -0.59 11.59 -13.49
C TRP A 84 -0.75 11.40 -11.98
N LEU A 85 0.35 11.53 -11.25
CA LEU A 85 0.29 11.67 -9.80
C LEU A 85 0.30 13.15 -9.43
N LEU A 86 -0.55 13.52 -8.48
CA LEU A 86 -0.76 14.89 -8.03
C LEU A 86 -0.61 14.96 -6.52
N ARG A 87 0.16 15.92 -6.02
CA ARG A 87 0.17 16.31 -4.61
C ARG A 87 -0.03 17.80 -4.51
N TRP A 88 -0.91 18.23 -3.62
CA TRP A 88 -1.12 19.63 -3.31
C TRP A 88 -0.15 20.07 -2.22
N HIS A 89 0.52 21.20 -2.40
CA HIS A 89 1.44 21.74 -1.40
C HIS A 89 0.98 23.14 -0.98
N ASP A 90 0.75 23.33 0.30
CA ASP A 90 0.41 24.63 0.86
C ASP A 90 1.68 25.47 1.03
N GLN A 91 1.74 26.62 0.37
CA GLN A 91 2.73 27.63 0.67
C GLN A 91 2.17 28.51 1.77
N ALA A 92 2.80 28.47 2.94
CA ALA A 92 2.50 29.39 4.04
C ALA A 92 2.76 30.84 3.58
N VAL A 93 1.76 31.44 2.94
CA VAL A 93 1.69 32.87 2.62
C VAL A 93 0.67 33.44 3.59
N GLU A 94 1.03 34.49 4.32
CA GLU A 94 0.08 35.23 5.14
C GLU A 94 -1.13 35.62 4.28
N ALA A 95 -2.25 34.95 4.53
CA ALA A 95 -3.48 35.14 3.77
C ALA A 95 -3.96 36.60 3.94
N LEU A 96 -3.84 37.40 2.88
CA LEU A 96 -4.66 38.61 2.77
C LEU A 96 -6.12 38.15 2.65
N GLN A 97 -6.98 38.78 3.46
CA GLN A 97 -8.41 38.48 3.70
C GLN A 97 -9.12 37.62 2.63
N PRO A 98 -9.92 36.61 3.03
CA PRO A 98 -10.67 35.79 2.07
C PRO A 98 -11.67 36.68 1.30
N PRO A 99 -11.58 36.77 -0.04
CA PRO A 99 -12.65 37.34 -0.81
C PRO A 99 -13.80 36.33 -0.89
N ASN A 100 -15.03 36.82 -0.77
CA ASN A 100 -16.23 36.08 -1.14
C ASN A 100 -16.08 35.53 -2.57
N ILE A 101 -16.16 34.21 -2.72
CA ILE A 101 -16.21 33.46 -3.98
C ILE A 101 -15.01 33.75 -4.90
N ALA A 102 -13.87 33.13 -4.60
CA ALA A 102 -12.72 33.14 -5.51
C ALA A 102 -13.00 32.26 -6.74
N PRO A 103 -12.60 32.69 -7.96
CA PRO A 103 -12.70 31.85 -9.15
C PRO A 103 -11.74 30.65 -9.05
N SER A 104 -12.17 29.50 -9.55
CA SER A 104 -11.37 28.27 -9.65
C SER A 104 -10.07 28.51 -10.43
N THR A 105 -8.97 27.90 -9.99
CA THR A 105 -7.65 28.03 -10.62
C THR A 105 -7.42 26.89 -11.62
N PRO A 106 -7.35 27.14 -12.93
CA PRO A 106 -7.02 26.11 -13.91
C PRO A 106 -5.55 25.68 -13.77
N PHE A 107 -5.29 24.37 -13.92
CA PHE A 107 -3.92 23.83 -13.88
C PHE A 107 -3.59 22.84 -14.99
N LEU A 108 -4.62 22.24 -15.63
CA LEU A 108 -4.48 21.35 -16.77
C LEU A 108 -5.36 21.87 -17.90
N HIS A 109 -4.75 22.09 -19.06
CA HIS A 109 -5.36 22.57 -20.28
C HIS A 109 -5.32 21.46 -21.32
N LEU A 110 -6.43 21.21 -22.00
CA LEU A 110 -6.57 20.18 -23.02
C LEU A 110 -7.05 20.84 -24.31
N SER A 111 -6.30 20.61 -25.40
CA SER A 111 -6.72 21.00 -26.75
C SER A 111 -7.11 19.77 -27.56
N PRO A 112 -8.34 19.71 -28.09
CA PRO A 112 -8.81 18.57 -28.87
C PRO A 112 -8.44 18.63 -30.36
N SER A 113 -7.99 19.79 -30.84
CA SER A 113 -7.65 20.00 -32.25
C SER A 113 -6.55 21.05 -32.39
N PRO A 114 -5.60 20.88 -33.32
CA PRO A 114 -4.59 21.90 -33.62
C PRO A 114 -5.21 23.17 -34.23
N ASP A 115 -6.38 23.03 -34.88
CA ASP A 115 -7.02 24.10 -35.66
C ASP A 115 -8.13 24.84 -34.90
N GLN A 116 -8.49 24.40 -33.69
CA GLN A 116 -9.53 25.04 -32.86
C GLN A 116 -9.02 25.37 -31.46
N PRO A 117 -9.18 26.62 -30.98
CA PRO A 117 -8.75 27.06 -29.66
C PRO A 117 -9.69 26.61 -28.53
N LEU A 118 -10.53 25.59 -28.75
CA LEU A 118 -11.43 25.09 -27.71
C LEU A 118 -10.60 24.40 -26.64
N LEU A 119 -10.29 25.14 -25.57
CA LEU A 119 -9.55 24.64 -24.44
C LEU A 119 -10.54 24.17 -23.38
N PHE A 120 -10.41 22.91 -23.01
CA PHE A 120 -11.02 22.40 -21.78
C PHE A 120 -10.01 22.51 -20.65
N HIS A 121 -10.49 22.79 -19.45
CA HIS A 121 -9.64 22.95 -18.29
C HIS A 121 -10.08 22.05 -17.15
N VAL A 122 -9.11 21.46 -16.46
CA VAL A 122 -9.30 21.01 -15.08
C VAL A 122 -8.78 22.12 -14.17
N ALA A 123 -9.65 22.58 -13.28
CA ALA A 123 -9.39 23.60 -12.29
C ALA A 123 -9.62 23.06 -10.88
N TYR A 124 -9.13 23.82 -9.88
CA TYR A 124 -9.38 23.53 -8.48
C TYR A 124 -9.83 24.80 -7.75
N THR A 125 -10.70 24.63 -6.77
CA THR A 125 -11.15 25.71 -5.88
C THR A 125 -10.18 25.88 -4.70
N ASP A 126 -10.36 26.93 -3.89
CA ASP A 126 -9.62 27.10 -2.63
C ASP A 126 -9.87 25.95 -1.65
N ALA A 127 -11.02 25.29 -1.74
CA ALA A 127 -11.35 24.07 -0.99
C ALA A 127 -10.77 22.79 -1.62
N LEU A 128 -9.93 22.90 -2.65
CA LEU A 128 -9.36 21.79 -3.41
C LEU A 128 -10.41 20.83 -3.99
N THR A 129 -11.58 21.35 -4.34
CA THR A 129 -12.57 20.65 -5.16
C THR A 129 -12.17 20.79 -6.62
N LEU A 130 -12.21 19.68 -7.36
CA LEU A 130 -11.89 19.68 -8.79
C LEU A 130 -13.09 20.10 -9.63
N GLU A 131 -12.80 20.88 -10.68
CA GLU A 131 -13.81 21.37 -11.61
C GLU A 131 -13.36 21.16 -13.05
N TRP A 132 -14.30 20.74 -13.89
CA TRP A 132 -14.18 20.76 -15.34
C TRP A 132 -14.80 22.03 -15.89
N LEU A 133 -13.98 22.85 -16.53
CA LEU A 133 -14.42 24.08 -17.18
C LEU A 133 -14.36 23.89 -18.69
N GLY A 134 -15.49 24.14 -19.34
CA GLY A 134 -15.56 24.21 -20.80
C GLY A 134 -14.92 25.49 -21.34
N PRO A 135 -14.76 25.58 -22.67
CA PRO A 135 -14.35 26.81 -23.34
C PRO A 135 -15.26 27.98 -22.95
N PRO A 136 -14.72 29.19 -22.76
CA PRO A 136 -15.44 30.36 -22.22
C PRO A 136 -16.69 30.76 -23.00
N ASP A 137 -16.80 30.37 -24.28
CA ASP A 137 -17.92 30.69 -25.17
C ASP A 137 -18.94 29.53 -25.34
N THR A 138 -18.80 28.45 -24.58
CA THR A 138 -19.72 27.31 -24.64
C THR A 138 -20.64 27.27 -23.43
N THR A 139 -21.94 27.05 -23.64
CA THR A 139 -22.92 26.73 -22.58
C THR A 139 -22.72 25.33 -21.99
N ALA A 140 -21.53 24.73 -22.18
CA ALA A 140 -21.20 23.42 -21.66
C ALA A 140 -21.27 23.48 -20.14
N ALA A 141 -22.12 22.65 -19.55
CA ALA A 141 -22.24 22.54 -18.11
C ALA A 141 -20.87 22.16 -17.53
N GLY A 142 -20.29 23.05 -16.74
CA GLY A 142 -19.16 22.69 -15.89
C GLY A 142 -19.54 21.54 -14.98
N SER A 143 -18.58 20.70 -14.66
CA SER A 143 -18.79 19.55 -13.76
C SER A 143 -17.86 19.70 -12.58
N THR A 144 -18.39 19.56 -11.37
CA THR A 144 -17.63 19.76 -10.13
C THR A 144 -17.65 18.46 -9.33
N ALA A 145 -16.50 18.08 -8.78
CA ALA A 145 -16.40 16.94 -7.86
C ALA A 145 -17.23 17.19 -6.59
N SER A 146 -17.79 16.15 -5.99
CA SER A 146 -18.53 16.27 -4.72
C SER A 146 -17.61 16.55 -3.54
N ASP A 147 -16.38 16.04 -3.59
CA ASP A 147 -15.47 15.97 -2.46
C ASP A 147 -14.26 16.89 -2.66
N SER A 148 -13.81 17.49 -1.57
CA SER A 148 -12.54 18.22 -1.49
C SER A 148 -11.35 17.29 -1.35
N LEU A 149 -10.24 17.61 -2.00
CA LEU A 149 -8.96 16.93 -1.77
C LEU A 149 -8.22 17.55 -0.57
N ALA A 150 -7.26 16.80 -0.02
CA ALA A 150 -6.43 17.25 1.08
C ALA A 150 -5.04 17.71 0.59
N VAL A 151 -4.47 18.69 1.28
CA VAL A 151 -3.07 19.07 1.11
C VAL A 151 -2.14 17.93 1.54
N ASP A 152 -0.92 17.95 1.02
CA ASP A 152 0.16 17.01 1.33
C ASP A 152 -0.13 15.51 1.10
N THR A 153 -1.25 15.21 0.46
CA THR A 153 -1.66 13.88 0.07
C THR A 153 -1.37 13.66 -1.41
N THR A 154 -0.83 12.48 -1.75
CA THR A 154 -0.59 12.10 -3.15
C THR A 154 -1.81 11.38 -3.68
N TYR A 155 -2.33 11.87 -4.80
CA TYR A 155 -3.47 11.32 -5.52
C TYR A 155 -3.02 10.74 -6.86
N HIS A 156 -3.60 9.60 -7.24
CA HIS A 156 -3.55 9.12 -8.60
C HIS A 156 -4.71 9.72 -9.38
N MET A 157 -4.40 10.60 -10.33
CA MET A 157 -5.35 11.31 -11.16
C MET A 157 -5.44 10.65 -12.53
N ALA A 158 -6.65 10.54 -13.07
CA ALA A 158 -6.84 10.15 -14.47
C ALA A 158 -8.03 10.86 -15.10
N LEU A 159 -7.87 11.26 -16.37
CA LEU A 159 -8.95 11.62 -17.26
C LEU A 159 -9.10 10.52 -18.30
N VAL A 160 -10.28 9.92 -18.37
CA VAL A 160 -10.60 8.86 -19.33
C VAL A 160 -11.61 9.40 -20.32
N SER A 161 -11.24 9.43 -21.59
CA SER A 161 -12.15 9.71 -22.71
C SER A 161 -12.63 8.41 -23.32
N ALA A 162 -13.94 8.17 -23.28
CA ALA A 162 -14.58 7.02 -23.90
C ALA A 162 -15.98 7.41 -24.39
N SER A 163 -16.33 7.03 -25.63
CA SER A 163 -17.69 7.21 -26.16
C SER A 163 -18.24 8.64 -26.09
N GLY A 164 -17.38 9.65 -26.28
CA GLY A 164 -17.75 11.07 -26.22
C GLY A 164 -17.94 11.63 -24.80
N VAL A 165 -17.54 10.87 -23.79
CA VAL A 165 -17.58 11.25 -22.38
C VAL A 165 -16.16 11.37 -21.86
N VAL A 166 -15.87 12.39 -21.06
CA VAL A 166 -14.66 12.44 -20.23
C VAL A 166 -15.05 12.26 -18.78
N THR A 167 -14.43 11.28 -18.13
CA THR A 167 -14.61 11.00 -16.70
C THR A 167 -13.30 11.28 -15.98
N CYS A 168 -13.36 12.06 -14.90
CA CYS A 168 -12.24 12.27 -14.02
C CYS A 168 -12.27 11.23 -12.89
N PHE A 169 -11.13 10.59 -12.65
CA PHE A 169 -10.92 9.64 -11.58
C PHE A 169 -9.85 10.14 -10.62
N VAL A 170 -10.13 9.96 -9.32
CA VAL A 170 -9.18 10.15 -8.23
C VAL A 170 -9.04 8.80 -7.51
N ASN A 171 -7.83 8.28 -7.44
CA ASN A 171 -7.51 6.98 -6.82
C ASN A 171 -8.33 5.79 -7.37
N GLY A 172 -8.74 5.88 -8.64
CA GLY A 172 -9.57 4.87 -9.31
C GLY A 172 -11.08 5.03 -9.09
N VAL A 173 -11.51 6.04 -8.32
CA VAL A 173 -12.93 6.38 -8.10
C VAL A 173 -13.31 7.55 -9.00
N ALA A 174 -14.42 7.44 -9.73
CA ALA A 174 -14.91 8.54 -10.57
C ALA A 174 -15.42 9.68 -9.68
N VAL A 175 -14.90 10.90 -9.91
CA VAL A 175 -15.28 12.09 -9.12
C VAL A 175 -16.23 13.02 -9.87
N PHE A 176 -16.17 13.03 -11.20
CA PHE A 176 -17.17 13.67 -12.04
C PHE A 176 -17.14 13.11 -13.47
N GLU A 177 -18.26 13.26 -14.18
CA GLU A 177 -18.41 12.97 -15.60
C GLU A 177 -18.78 14.26 -16.35
N THR A 178 -18.25 14.43 -17.55
CA THR A 178 -18.59 15.53 -18.45
C THR A 178 -18.84 15.03 -19.86
N ARG A 179 -19.85 15.64 -20.50
CA ARG A 179 -20.22 15.40 -21.89
C ARG A 179 -20.00 16.70 -22.66
N PRO A 180 -18.80 16.93 -23.20
CA PRO A 180 -18.60 18.10 -24.04
C PRO A 180 -19.58 18.07 -25.21
N LEU A 181 -20.07 19.25 -25.62
CA LEU A 181 -21.18 19.43 -26.57
C LEU A 181 -20.89 18.96 -28.01
N THR A 182 -19.79 18.25 -28.25
CA THR A 182 -19.36 17.77 -29.56
C THR A 182 -19.83 16.32 -29.77
N SER A 183 -20.60 16.06 -30.84
CA SER A 183 -21.10 14.73 -31.20
C SER A 183 -20.04 13.72 -31.68
N ASN A 184 -18.75 14.02 -31.46
CA ASN A 184 -17.59 13.26 -31.95
C ASN A 184 -16.74 12.78 -30.76
N PRO A 185 -15.96 11.70 -30.92
CA PRO A 185 -14.97 11.31 -29.92
C PRO A 185 -14.07 12.51 -29.61
N ILE A 186 -13.84 12.76 -28.33
CA ILE A 186 -12.97 13.84 -27.89
C ILE A 186 -11.56 13.38 -28.20
N LEU A 187 -11.02 13.87 -29.32
CA LEU A 187 -9.61 13.74 -29.61
C LEU A 187 -8.85 14.61 -28.61
N LEU A 188 -7.65 14.17 -28.24
CA LEU A 188 -6.63 14.97 -27.60
C LEU A 188 -5.55 15.22 -28.65
N ASP A 189 -5.25 16.49 -28.92
CA ASP A 189 -4.14 16.92 -29.79
C ASP A 189 -2.98 17.51 -28.98
N SER A 190 -3.26 18.17 -27.86
CA SER A 190 -2.21 18.60 -26.94
C SER A 190 -2.76 18.77 -25.53
N PHE A 191 -1.85 18.73 -24.56
CA PHE A 191 -2.15 19.09 -23.18
C PHE A 191 -1.03 19.94 -22.62
N GLU A 192 -1.39 20.78 -21.66
CA GLU A 192 -0.46 21.67 -20.95
C GLU A 192 -0.82 21.71 -19.47
N PHE A 193 0.19 21.48 -18.64
CA PHE A 193 0.13 21.74 -17.20
C PHE A 193 0.73 23.13 -16.94
N ALA A 194 -0.10 24.06 -16.49
CA ALA A 194 0.30 25.44 -16.21
C ALA A 194 -0.64 26.05 -15.16
N VAL A 195 -0.09 26.80 -14.21
CA VAL A 195 -0.90 27.57 -13.26
C VAL A 195 -0.67 29.05 -13.57
N ALA A 196 -1.74 29.77 -13.92
CA ALA A 196 -1.66 31.20 -14.16
C ALA A 196 -1.28 31.94 -12.85
N PRO A 197 -0.67 33.14 -12.94
CA PRO A 197 -0.47 34.03 -11.81
C PRO A 197 -1.79 34.39 -11.11
N SER A 198 -2.26 33.53 -10.20
CA SER A 198 -3.40 33.82 -9.34
C SER A 198 -2.86 34.47 -8.06
N PRO A 199 -3.32 35.68 -7.69
CA PRO A 199 -2.84 36.34 -6.48
C PRO A 199 -3.35 35.71 -5.16
N ARG A 200 -3.97 34.52 -5.18
CA ARG A 200 -4.82 34.06 -4.07
C ARG A 200 -4.75 32.58 -3.66
N SER A 201 -4.32 31.65 -4.51
CA SER A 201 -4.16 30.25 -4.08
C SER A 201 -2.81 30.08 -3.38
N SER A 202 -2.84 29.78 -2.08
CA SER A 202 -1.64 29.35 -1.34
C SER A 202 -1.19 27.95 -1.75
N VAL A 203 -2.05 27.18 -2.43
CA VAL A 203 -1.82 25.79 -2.76
C VAL A 203 -1.29 25.63 -4.19
N LEU A 204 -0.21 24.85 -4.32
CA LEU A 204 0.46 24.57 -5.59
C LEU A 204 0.41 23.09 -5.94
N PRO A 205 0.09 22.72 -7.20
CA PRO A 205 0.13 21.33 -7.64
C PRO A 205 1.57 20.87 -7.93
N LEU A 206 1.90 19.70 -7.41
CA LEU A 206 3.12 18.94 -7.68
C LEU A 206 2.76 17.70 -8.49
N LEU A 207 3.37 17.55 -9.67
CA LEU A 207 3.07 16.51 -10.64
C LEU A 207 4.22 15.50 -10.75
N SER A 208 3.91 14.22 -10.92
CA SER A 208 4.88 13.20 -11.34
C SER A 208 4.21 12.11 -12.19
N HIS A 209 5.01 11.31 -12.89
CA HIS A 209 4.51 10.17 -13.67
C HIS A 209 3.35 10.50 -14.61
N VAL A 210 3.50 11.55 -15.43
CA VAL A 210 2.48 11.89 -16.44
C VAL A 210 2.54 10.86 -17.57
N ALA A 211 1.42 10.21 -17.90
CA ALA A 211 1.36 9.25 -18.99
C ALA A 211 0.08 9.40 -19.79
N LEU A 212 0.18 9.19 -21.10
CA LEU A 212 -0.97 9.06 -21.97
C LEU A 212 -1.07 7.63 -22.49
N VAL A 213 -2.21 7.00 -22.27
CA VAL A 213 -2.56 5.67 -22.75
C VAL A 213 -3.49 5.79 -23.96
N THR A 214 -3.25 5.03 -25.02
CA THR A 214 -4.01 5.10 -26.28
C THR A 214 -5.34 4.34 -26.22
N ARG A 215 -5.90 4.13 -25.02
CA ARG A 215 -7.23 3.53 -24.80
C ARG A 215 -7.83 4.05 -23.51
N ALA A 216 -9.14 3.88 -23.36
CA ALA A 216 -9.79 4.01 -22.07
C ALA A 216 -9.35 2.89 -21.11
N LEU A 217 -8.93 3.26 -19.90
CA LEU A 217 -8.70 2.33 -18.79
C LEU A 217 -10.00 2.16 -17.99
N SER A 218 -10.24 0.95 -17.49
CA SER A 218 -11.38 0.70 -16.59
C SER A 218 -11.10 1.25 -15.18
N ALA A 219 -12.15 1.43 -14.39
CA ALA A 219 -12.02 1.81 -12.98
C ALA A 219 -11.16 0.80 -12.19
N GLU A 220 -11.27 -0.49 -12.50
CA GLU A 220 -10.46 -1.54 -11.85
C GLU A 220 -8.97 -1.41 -12.17
N GLU A 221 -8.63 -1.13 -13.44
CA GLU A 221 -7.25 -0.89 -13.87
C GLU A 221 -6.68 0.37 -13.21
N LEU A 222 -7.46 1.45 -13.17
CA LEU A 222 -7.08 2.69 -12.52
C LEU A 222 -6.91 2.53 -11.01
N HIS A 223 -7.75 1.71 -10.38
CA HIS A 223 -7.64 1.42 -8.96
C HIS A 223 -6.41 0.56 -8.66
N ALA A 224 -6.06 -0.39 -9.53
CA ALA A 224 -4.80 -1.14 -9.42
C ALA A 224 -3.56 -0.23 -9.56
N LEU A 225 -3.59 0.73 -10.51
CA LEU A 225 -2.56 1.76 -10.65
C LEU A 225 -2.47 2.65 -9.42
N ALA A 226 -3.61 3.10 -8.89
CA ALA A 226 -3.69 3.90 -7.68
C ALA A 226 -3.07 3.17 -6.48
N ARG A 227 -3.40 1.89 -6.25
CA ARG A 227 -2.78 1.08 -5.19
C ARG A 227 -1.27 0.94 -5.33
N ALA A 228 -0.78 0.89 -6.57
CA ALA A 228 0.65 0.82 -6.83
C ALA A 228 1.39 2.16 -6.59
N ALA A 229 0.69 3.29 -6.72
CA ALA A 229 1.26 4.64 -6.72
C ALA A 229 1.05 5.41 -5.42
N VAL A 230 -0.14 5.34 -4.86
CA VAL A 230 -0.57 6.10 -3.68
C VAL A 230 -0.05 5.38 -2.43
N PRO A 231 0.66 6.07 -1.53
CA PRO A 231 0.99 5.50 -0.24
C PRO A 231 -0.31 5.14 0.49
N SER A 232 -0.40 3.96 1.08
CA SER A 232 -1.37 3.71 2.15
C SER A 232 -1.22 4.85 3.16
N PRO A 233 -2.32 5.38 3.73
CA PRO A 233 -2.25 6.48 4.69
C PRO A 233 -1.15 6.16 5.71
N ARG A 234 -0.20 7.09 5.87
CA ARG A 234 0.76 6.96 6.96
C ARG A 234 -0.07 6.99 8.24
N LEU A 235 0.16 6.06 9.15
CA LEU A 235 -0.29 6.23 10.52
C LEU A 235 0.45 7.45 11.07
N VAL A 236 -0.17 8.62 10.99
CA VAL A 236 0.33 9.85 11.60
C VAL A 236 -0.27 9.89 13.00
N ALA A 237 0.47 9.36 13.98
CA ALA A 237 0.21 9.67 15.37
C ALA A 237 1.01 10.95 15.70
N GLY A 238 0.38 12.11 15.60
CA GLY A 238 0.83 13.28 16.34
C GLY A 238 0.61 13.02 17.82
N GLY A 239 1.68 12.95 18.59
CA GLY A 239 1.59 12.96 20.05
C GLY A 239 1.23 14.35 20.55
N ALA A 240 0.33 14.38 21.53
CA ALA A 240 -0.04 15.50 22.42
C ALA A 240 0.06 16.90 21.79
N ASP A 241 -0.82 17.20 20.84
CA ASP A 241 -1.63 18.42 20.82
C ASP A 241 -2.74 18.26 19.74
N ASP A 242 -3.97 18.21 20.26
CA ASP A 242 -5.31 18.31 19.68
C ASP A 242 -5.62 17.90 18.21
N PHE A 243 -6.59 16.96 18.14
CA PHE A 243 -7.34 16.41 17.01
C PHE A 243 -6.73 15.22 16.25
N VAL A 244 -6.86 14.03 16.86
CA VAL A 244 -6.94 12.77 16.13
C VAL A 244 -8.27 12.76 15.36
N ASP A 245 -8.20 12.73 14.03
CA ASP A 245 -9.37 12.38 13.24
C ASP A 245 -9.67 10.89 13.43
N LEU A 246 -10.77 10.61 14.14
CA LEU A 246 -11.29 9.26 14.37
C LEU A 246 -11.78 8.58 13.07
N SER A 247 -11.74 9.28 11.92
CA SER A 247 -12.06 8.74 10.59
C SER A 247 -10.91 7.96 9.94
N VAL A 248 -9.71 7.89 10.54
CA VAL A 248 -8.60 7.04 10.04
C VAL A 248 -8.91 5.56 10.28
N THR A 249 -9.79 5.01 9.45
CA THR A 249 -9.87 3.56 9.25
C THR A 249 -8.61 3.11 8.52
N CYS A 250 -7.84 2.24 9.17
CA CYS A 250 -6.77 1.48 8.52
C CYS A 250 -7.41 0.65 7.38
N LEU A 251 -7.30 1.14 6.14
CA LEU A 251 -8.12 0.66 5.04
C LEU A 251 -7.71 -0.71 4.47
N GLU A 252 -6.59 -1.29 4.88
CA GLU A 252 -6.24 -2.65 4.43
C GLU A 252 -5.51 -3.43 5.54
N SER A 253 -6.26 -4.26 6.24
CA SER A 253 -5.70 -5.41 6.96
C SER A 253 -5.39 -6.50 5.94
N GLN A 254 -4.12 -6.87 5.81
CA GLN A 254 -3.75 -8.08 5.10
C GLN A 254 -3.76 -9.25 6.08
N THR A 255 -4.69 -10.17 5.89
CA THR A 255 -4.83 -11.37 6.72
C THR A 255 -4.53 -12.61 5.89
N LEU A 256 -3.53 -13.39 6.31
CA LEU A 256 -3.32 -14.75 5.82
C LEU A 256 -3.82 -15.71 6.90
N GLN A 257 -5.04 -16.23 6.75
CA GLN A 257 -5.52 -17.34 7.59
C GLN A 257 -4.78 -18.62 7.21
N LEU A 258 -4.09 -19.22 8.18
CA LEU A 258 -3.42 -20.50 8.03
C LEU A 258 -4.48 -21.62 7.93
N LEU A 259 -4.27 -22.55 7.00
CA LEU A 259 -5.05 -23.78 6.89
C LEU A 259 -4.70 -24.75 8.02
N GLU A 260 -5.48 -25.83 8.13
CA GLU A 260 -5.10 -26.98 8.95
C GLU A 260 -3.73 -27.51 8.50
N ASP A 261 -2.85 -27.83 9.46
CA ASP A 261 -1.44 -28.21 9.25
C ASP A 261 -0.53 -27.16 8.57
N GLU A 262 -0.99 -25.92 8.41
CA GLU A 262 -0.18 -24.85 7.84
C GLU A 262 0.50 -23.99 8.91
N PHE A 263 1.77 -23.68 8.68
CA PHE A 263 2.61 -22.93 9.60
C PHE A 263 3.68 -22.09 8.90
N ILE A 264 4.12 -21.02 9.57
CA ILE A 264 5.15 -20.13 9.05
C ILE A 264 6.53 -20.77 9.23
N VAL A 265 7.29 -20.87 8.15
CA VAL A 265 8.64 -21.46 8.10
C VAL A 265 9.72 -20.41 7.87
N GLN A 266 9.35 -19.24 7.34
CA GLN A 266 10.30 -18.18 7.02
C GLN A 266 9.71 -16.82 7.31
N VAL A 267 10.53 -15.95 7.88
CA VAL A 267 10.26 -14.52 8.00
C VAL A 267 11.40 -13.78 7.33
N ARG A 268 11.09 -13.03 6.29
CA ARG A 268 12.05 -12.18 5.59
C ARG A 268 11.53 -10.76 5.54
N GLY A 269 12.39 -9.83 5.22
CA GLY A 269 11.98 -8.45 5.14
C GLY A 269 13.14 -7.53 4.87
N ARG A 270 12.93 -6.26 5.16
CA ARG A 270 13.94 -5.24 4.96
C ARG A 270 13.94 -4.30 6.16
N ARG A 271 15.13 -3.92 6.60
CA ARG A 271 15.33 -3.00 7.72
C ARG A 271 16.47 -2.02 7.47
N GLY A 272 16.22 -0.76 7.76
CA GLY A 272 17.22 0.30 7.89
C GLY A 272 17.32 0.75 9.35
N ALA A 273 17.11 2.04 9.59
CA ALA A 273 16.87 2.56 10.94
C ALA A 273 15.54 2.04 11.53
N TRP A 274 14.60 1.66 10.66
CA TRP A 274 13.28 1.11 10.98
C TRP A 274 12.99 -0.13 10.12
N MET A 275 11.93 -0.88 10.45
CA MET A 275 11.48 -2.01 9.64
C MET A 275 10.69 -1.50 8.43
N ASP A 276 11.20 -1.75 7.23
CA ASP A 276 10.65 -1.25 5.97
C ASP A 276 9.69 -2.25 5.31
N GLN A 277 9.92 -3.55 5.51
CA GLN A 277 9.16 -4.63 4.89
C GLN A 277 9.16 -5.87 5.78
N MET A 278 8.04 -6.59 5.78
CA MET A 278 7.91 -7.92 6.38
C MET A 278 7.21 -8.87 5.42
N SER A 279 7.70 -10.09 5.37
CA SER A 279 7.16 -11.17 4.55
C SER A 279 7.23 -12.45 5.35
N VAL A 280 6.13 -13.20 5.35
CA VAL A 280 6.03 -14.52 5.95
C VAL A 280 5.79 -15.54 4.86
N THR A 281 6.48 -16.69 4.93
CA THR A 281 6.28 -17.84 4.04
C THR A 281 5.86 -19.03 4.87
N THR A 282 4.87 -19.79 4.41
CA THR A 282 4.36 -20.99 5.06
C THR A 282 4.99 -22.27 4.50
N ASN A 283 4.87 -23.38 5.24
CA ASN A 283 5.25 -24.72 4.78
C ASN A 283 4.51 -25.15 3.50
N PHE A 284 3.37 -24.54 3.20
CA PHE A 284 2.62 -24.76 1.95
C PHE A 284 3.09 -23.84 0.80
N GLY A 285 4.17 -23.07 1.00
CA GLY A 285 4.71 -22.15 0.01
C GLY A 285 3.86 -20.89 -0.20
N ARG A 286 2.80 -20.67 0.62
CA ARG A 286 2.03 -19.42 0.59
C ARG A 286 2.84 -18.33 1.26
N SER A 287 2.77 -17.12 0.73
CA SER A 287 3.48 -15.99 1.32
C SER A 287 2.61 -14.76 1.40
N LEU A 288 2.74 -14.02 2.50
CA LEU A 288 2.19 -12.69 2.67
C LEU A 288 3.34 -11.69 2.77
N THR A 289 3.27 -10.57 2.06
CA THR A 289 4.32 -9.53 2.12
C THR A 289 3.68 -8.17 2.26
N ALA A 290 4.07 -7.44 3.30
CA ALA A 290 3.63 -6.09 3.60
C ALA A 290 4.83 -5.15 3.77
N GLY A 291 4.67 -3.88 3.37
CA GLY A 291 5.72 -2.86 3.46
C GLY A 291 6.39 -2.51 2.12
N GLY A 292 7.48 -1.73 2.17
CA GLY A 292 8.16 -1.08 1.05
C GLY A 292 9.53 -1.66 0.68
N THR A 293 10.29 -0.95 -0.17
CA THR A 293 11.60 -1.42 -0.67
C THR A 293 12.81 -0.79 0.04
N GLY A 294 12.59 -0.08 1.15
CA GLY A 294 13.65 0.54 1.97
C GLY A 294 14.51 -0.49 2.70
N GLY A 295 15.60 -0.06 3.35
CA GLY A 295 16.42 -0.92 4.20
C GLY A 295 17.28 -1.98 3.50
N GLY A 296 18.13 -2.63 4.29
CA GLY A 296 18.87 -3.84 3.90
C GLY A 296 18.03 -5.10 4.16
N PRO A 297 18.20 -6.17 3.36
CA PRO A 297 17.42 -7.38 3.54
C PRO A 297 17.77 -8.08 4.85
N PHE A 298 16.77 -8.68 5.48
CA PHE A 298 16.97 -9.72 6.47
C PHE A 298 16.18 -10.95 6.05
N ASP A 299 16.70 -12.11 6.41
CA ASP A 299 16.06 -13.39 6.15
C ASP A 299 16.30 -14.28 7.36
N VAL A 300 15.22 -14.75 7.96
CA VAL A 300 15.23 -15.59 9.15
C VAL A 300 14.39 -16.81 8.85
N PHE A 301 15.08 -17.94 8.73
CA PHE A 301 14.44 -19.25 8.73
C PHE A 301 14.04 -19.61 10.15
N ILE A 302 12.82 -20.10 10.32
CA ILE A 302 12.37 -20.67 11.59
C ILE A 302 12.93 -22.10 11.63
N PRO A 303 13.84 -22.43 12.56
CA PRO A 303 14.44 -23.76 12.61
C PRO A 303 13.38 -24.84 12.85
N ALA A 304 13.61 -26.03 12.30
CA ALA A 304 12.75 -27.19 12.52
C ALA A 304 12.46 -27.40 14.03
N GLY A 305 11.18 -27.56 14.38
CA GLY A 305 10.69 -27.73 15.75
C GLY A 305 10.32 -26.47 16.50
N TYR A 306 10.54 -25.33 15.86
CA TYR A 306 9.94 -24.05 16.22
C TYR A 306 8.90 -23.72 15.16
N MET A 307 7.76 -23.18 15.59
CA MET A 307 6.70 -22.83 14.66
C MET A 307 6.19 -21.44 15.04
N ALA A 308 6.36 -20.44 14.18
CA ALA A 308 5.68 -19.17 14.38
C ALA A 308 4.25 -19.29 13.86
N ARG A 309 3.26 -19.13 14.74
CA ARG A 309 1.83 -19.16 14.41
C ARG A 309 1.33 -17.79 13.98
N ALA A 310 1.81 -16.75 14.65
CA ALA A 310 1.43 -15.39 14.39
C ALA A 310 2.54 -14.44 14.80
N PHE A 311 2.53 -13.28 14.17
CA PHE A 311 3.28 -12.11 14.58
C PHE A 311 2.27 -11.04 14.92
N SER A 312 2.42 -10.42 16.08
CA SER A 312 1.76 -9.16 16.41
C SER A 312 2.83 -8.12 16.63
N PHE A 313 2.56 -6.91 16.21
CA PHE A 313 3.39 -5.77 16.46
C PHE A 313 2.48 -4.56 16.43
N ASP A 314 2.81 -3.59 17.25
CA ASP A 314 2.17 -2.30 17.22
C ASP A 314 2.87 -1.45 16.16
N ILE A 315 2.08 -0.69 15.43
CA ILE A 315 2.59 0.23 14.42
C ILE A 315 2.30 1.64 14.92
N GLY A 316 3.36 2.32 15.39
CA GLY A 316 3.38 3.76 15.70
C GLY A 316 4.26 4.53 14.70
N ASP A 317 5.10 5.46 15.18
CA ASP A 317 6.17 6.08 14.38
C ASP A 317 7.30 5.09 14.00
N HIS A 318 7.32 3.92 14.64
CA HIS A 318 8.11 2.74 14.30
C HIS A 318 7.32 1.46 14.57
N VAL A 319 7.74 0.35 13.95
CA VAL A 319 7.31 -1.00 14.40
C VAL A 319 7.84 -1.20 15.81
N ASN A 320 6.93 -1.36 16.76
CA ASN A 320 7.26 -1.56 18.17
C ASN A 320 6.41 -2.70 18.75
N GLN A 321 6.75 -3.13 19.96
CA GLN A 321 6.14 -4.28 20.62
C GLN A 321 6.04 -5.55 19.76
N PRO A 322 7.12 -6.00 19.07
CA PRO A 322 7.05 -7.24 18.31
C PRO A 322 6.83 -8.43 19.26
N VAL A 323 5.69 -9.07 19.11
CA VAL A 323 5.30 -10.32 19.77
C VAL A 323 5.25 -11.41 18.72
N VAL A 324 6.06 -12.45 18.91
CA VAL A 324 5.99 -13.67 18.12
C VAL A 324 5.23 -14.71 18.92
N PHE A 325 4.12 -15.20 18.38
CA PHE A 325 3.41 -16.34 18.93
C PHE A 325 4.05 -17.59 18.37
N SER A 326 4.99 -18.17 19.12
CA SER A 326 5.66 -19.41 18.75
C SER A 326 5.06 -20.62 19.45
N LEU A 327 4.91 -21.70 18.69
CA LEU A 327 4.73 -23.06 19.14
C LEU A 327 6.09 -23.73 19.30
N THR A 328 6.29 -24.42 20.42
CA THR A 328 7.53 -25.16 20.64
C THR A 328 7.25 -26.60 21.02
N TRP A 329 7.43 -27.51 20.07
CA TRP A 329 7.54 -28.94 20.37
C TRP A 329 8.68 -29.21 21.35
N VAL A 330 9.70 -28.34 21.40
CA VAL A 330 10.80 -28.39 22.37
C VAL A 330 10.31 -28.42 23.83
N VAL A 331 9.18 -27.78 24.14
CA VAL A 331 8.64 -27.79 25.52
C VAL A 331 7.97 -29.12 25.83
N VAL A 332 7.23 -29.69 24.88
CA VAL A 332 6.66 -31.05 24.99
C VAL A 332 7.78 -32.08 25.08
N VAL A 333 8.80 -31.98 24.22
CA VAL A 333 10.01 -32.79 24.27
C VAL A 333 10.66 -32.69 25.64
N ARG A 334 10.78 -31.49 26.24
CA ARG A 334 11.34 -31.35 27.59
C ARG A 334 10.51 -32.09 28.65
N TYR A 335 9.18 -32.01 28.61
CA TYR A 335 8.32 -32.76 29.53
C TYR A 335 8.50 -34.27 29.37
N LEU A 336 8.46 -34.76 28.12
CA LEU A 336 8.60 -36.19 27.82
C LEU A 336 10.01 -36.71 28.11
N THR A 337 11.06 -35.93 27.86
CA THR A 337 12.45 -36.29 28.20
C THR A 337 12.65 -36.38 29.71
N ASN A 338 12.13 -35.41 30.48
CA ASN A 338 12.20 -35.46 31.95
C ASN A 338 11.52 -36.74 32.50
N LEU A 339 10.37 -37.11 31.94
CA LEU A 339 9.68 -38.35 32.30
C LEU A 339 10.45 -39.60 31.85
N ALA A 340 11.04 -39.60 30.66
CA ALA A 340 11.81 -40.73 30.12
C ALA A 340 13.12 -40.98 30.86
N ASP A 341 13.78 -39.92 31.34
CA ASP A 341 15.05 -39.98 32.08
C ASP A 341 14.84 -40.29 33.56
N LYS A 342 13.72 -39.85 34.14
CA LYS A 342 13.39 -40.01 35.56
C LYS A 342 11.96 -40.51 35.76
N PRO A 343 11.63 -41.74 35.32
CA PRO A 343 10.27 -42.25 35.30
C PRO A 343 9.64 -42.42 36.68
N ASP A 344 10.43 -42.55 37.73
CA ASP A 344 9.94 -42.71 39.11
C ASP A 344 9.69 -41.39 39.84
N ASN A 345 10.07 -40.25 39.25
CA ASN A 345 9.85 -38.95 39.87
C ASN A 345 8.40 -38.48 39.63
N GLU A 346 7.59 -38.56 40.67
CA GLU A 346 6.16 -38.21 40.63
C GLU A 346 5.88 -36.76 40.21
N THR A 347 6.85 -35.85 40.37
CA THR A 347 6.72 -34.45 39.92
C THR A 347 6.55 -34.31 38.40
N PHE A 348 6.91 -35.32 37.62
CA PHE A 348 6.71 -35.34 36.16
C PHE A 348 5.45 -36.08 35.73
N HIS A 349 4.71 -36.70 36.65
CA HIS A 349 3.50 -37.46 36.34
C HIS A 349 2.24 -36.59 36.24
N LYS A 350 2.32 -35.32 36.63
CA LYS A 350 1.18 -34.41 36.57
C LYS A 350 1.61 -33.06 36.00
N ILE A 351 0.98 -32.65 34.90
CA ILE A 351 1.25 -31.39 34.22
C ILE A 351 0.00 -30.52 34.30
N LYS A 352 0.11 -29.35 34.93
CA LYS A 352 -0.99 -28.39 35.03
C LYS A 352 -1.15 -27.62 33.72
N ALA A 353 -2.21 -27.91 32.97
CA ALA A 353 -2.47 -27.29 31.67
C ALA A 353 -2.87 -25.81 31.80
N THR A 354 -3.44 -25.39 32.94
CA THR A 354 -3.80 -23.99 33.23
C THR A 354 -2.64 -23.13 33.71
N ASN A 355 -1.44 -23.69 33.91
CA ASN A 355 -0.26 -22.91 34.30
C ASN A 355 0.11 -21.90 33.19
N SER A 356 0.45 -20.66 33.55
CA SER A 356 0.80 -19.58 32.61
C SER A 356 1.94 -19.94 31.65
N TYR A 357 2.93 -20.72 32.10
CA TYR A 357 3.99 -21.25 31.26
C TYR A 357 3.48 -22.29 30.26
N PHE A 358 2.58 -23.19 30.67
CA PHE A 358 1.98 -24.20 29.79
C PHE A 358 1.03 -23.55 28.77
N GLN A 359 0.16 -22.66 29.23
CA GLN A 359 -0.77 -21.88 28.39
C GLN A 359 -0.04 -21.07 27.32
N LYS A 360 1.09 -20.44 27.69
CA LYS A 360 1.88 -19.65 26.74
C LYS A 360 2.62 -20.49 25.70
N ASN A 361 3.15 -21.66 26.09
CA ASN A 361 4.13 -22.37 25.25
C ASN A 361 3.63 -23.69 24.64
N VAL A 362 2.56 -24.27 25.18
CA VAL A 362 2.11 -25.64 24.87
C VAL A 362 0.63 -25.68 24.48
N ALA A 363 -0.25 -24.97 25.19
CA ALA A 363 -1.69 -24.95 24.89
C ALA A 363 -2.08 -24.57 23.44
N PRO A 364 -1.33 -23.71 22.71
CA PRO A 364 -1.67 -23.41 21.31
C PRO A 364 -1.49 -24.60 20.34
N LEU A 365 -0.96 -25.75 20.79
CA LEU A 365 -0.88 -27.00 20.00
C LEU A 365 -2.25 -27.65 19.79
N GLY A 366 -3.29 -27.21 20.53
CA GLY A 366 -4.68 -27.63 20.30
C GLY A 366 -4.88 -29.14 20.39
N GLY A 367 -5.75 -29.70 19.54
CA GLY A 367 -6.09 -31.13 19.57
C GLY A 367 -4.93 -32.10 19.29
N HIS A 368 -3.87 -31.65 18.60
CA HIS A 368 -2.67 -32.47 18.39
C HIS A 368 -1.92 -32.76 19.69
N LEU A 369 -2.01 -31.84 20.67
CA LEU A 369 -1.41 -32.01 21.99
C LEU A 369 -2.05 -33.16 22.76
N ASP A 370 -3.39 -33.20 22.75
CA ASP A 370 -4.16 -34.23 23.43
C ASP A 370 -3.86 -35.60 22.83
N ALA A 371 -3.76 -35.70 21.50
CA ALA A 371 -3.40 -36.94 20.81
C ALA A 371 -1.99 -37.44 21.18
N VAL A 372 -0.99 -36.54 21.26
CA VAL A 372 0.37 -36.93 21.64
C VAL A 372 0.45 -37.35 23.10
N PHE A 373 -0.19 -36.60 24.02
CA PHE A 373 -0.19 -36.96 25.44
C PHE A 373 -0.97 -38.25 25.70
N ASP A 374 -2.11 -38.47 25.04
CA ASP A 374 -2.85 -39.73 25.12
C ASP A 374 -2.02 -40.92 24.61
N ALA A 375 -1.35 -40.76 23.45
CA ALA A 375 -0.43 -41.77 22.92
C ALA A 375 0.77 -42.03 23.84
N CYS A 376 1.17 -41.04 24.65
CA CYS A 376 2.19 -41.17 25.70
C CYS A 376 1.65 -41.78 27.01
N GLY A 377 0.35 -42.04 27.12
CA GLY A 377 -0.27 -42.61 28.32
C GLY A 377 -0.71 -41.59 29.37
N PHE A 378 -0.94 -40.33 28.99
CA PHE A 378 -1.53 -39.32 29.86
C PHE A 378 -3.05 -39.25 29.68
N ASP A 379 -3.76 -39.04 30.79
CA ASP A 379 -5.19 -38.72 30.78
C ASP A 379 -5.39 -37.22 31.01
N ARG A 380 -6.33 -36.62 30.28
CA ARG A 380 -6.76 -35.23 30.50
C ARG A 380 -7.84 -35.23 31.58
N VAL A 381 -7.54 -34.63 32.73
CA VAL A 381 -8.41 -34.60 33.91
C VAL A 381 -8.74 -33.15 34.26
N GLU A 382 -10.02 -32.87 34.50
CA GLU A 382 -10.50 -31.60 35.05
C GLU A 382 -10.78 -31.78 36.54
N GLU A 383 -10.16 -30.96 37.39
CA GLU A 383 -10.33 -30.98 38.85
C GLU A 383 -11.24 -29.84 39.32
N ASP A 384 -11.83 -29.99 40.52
CA ASP A 384 -12.73 -29.02 41.13
C ASP A 384 -12.08 -27.62 41.20
N GLY A 385 -12.71 -26.65 40.50
CA GLY A 385 -12.17 -25.30 40.32
C GLY A 385 -11.81 -24.93 38.88
N GLY A 386 -12.00 -25.84 37.92
CA GLY A 386 -11.79 -25.59 36.48
C GLY A 386 -10.33 -25.73 36.03
N ASP A 387 -9.47 -26.29 36.89
CA ASP A 387 -8.08 -26.58 36.55
C ASP A 387 -7.98 -27.89 35.75
N VAL A 388 -7.33 -27.82 34.60
CA VAL A 388 -7.09 -28.97 33.72
C VAL A 388 -5.67 -29.49 33.90
N PHE A 389 -5.51 -30.81 33.97
CA PHE A 389 -4.24 -31.50 34.10
C PHE A 389 -4.07 -32.62 33.07
N PHE A 390 -2.83 -32.88 32.67
CA PHE A 390 -2.42 -34.13 32.05
C PHE A 390 -1.77 -35.02 33.12
N VAL A 391 -2.32 -36.22 33.33
CA VAL A 391 -1.90 -37.16 34.39
C VAL A 391 -1.36 -38.44 33.75
N TYR A 392 -0.08 -38.75 33.99
CA TYR A 392 0.60 -39.92 33.44
C TYR A 392 0.17 -41.21 34.14
N ARG A 393 -0.28 -42.20 33.37
CA ARG A 393 -0.68 -43.52 33.87
C ARG A 393 0.53 -44.41 34.13
N LYS A 394 1.28 -44.17 35.21
CA LYS A 394 2.52 -44.92 35.55
C LYS A 394 2.39 -46.44 35.42
N HIS A 395 1.23 -47.01 35.76
CA HIS A 395 1.00 -48.46 35.79
C HIS A 395 0.27 -49.03 34.57
N ALA A 396 -0.23 -48.19 33.65
CA ALA A 396 -0.97 -48.61 32.47
C ALA A 396 -0.36 -48.10 31.15
N ALA A 397 0.52 -47.09 31.21
CA ALA A 397 1.22 -46.56 30.05
C ALA A 397 2.27 -47.58 29.54
N PRO A 398 2.36 -47.83 28.22
CA PRO A 398 3.39 -48.69 27.66
C PRO A 398 4.80 -48.14 27.98
N PRO A 399 5.76 -48.97 28.43
CA PRO A 399 7.09 -48.49 28.84
C PRO A 399 7.87 -47.72 27.77
N HIS A 400 7.55 -47.98 26.49
CA HIS A 400 8.19 -47.37 25.34
C HIS A 400 7.41 -46.21 24.74
N ALA A 401 6.19 -45.91 25.21
CA ALA A 401 5.30 -44.93 24.59
C ALA A 401 5.92 -43.52 24.55
N VAL A 402 6.47 -43.07 25.67
CA VAL A 402 7.15 -41.77 25.80
C VAL A 402 8.40 -41.71 24.90
N ARG A 403 9.20 -42.79 24.87
CA ARG A 403 10.42 -42.86 24.04
C ARG A 403 10.11 -42.93 22.56
N ARG A 404 9.01 -43.58 22.17
CA ARG A 404 8.49 -43.61 20.81
C ARG A 404 8.02 -42.22 20.38
N ALA A 405 7.23 -41.53 21.20
CA ALA A 405 6.80 -40.17 20.89
C ALA A 405 8.00 -39.21 20.76
N LEU A 406 9.01 -39.33 21.62
CA LEU A 406 10.26 -38.58 21.49
C LEU A 406 11.00 -38.89 20.18
N TYR A 407 11.03 -40.17 19.76
CA TYR A 407 11.63 -40.57 18.49
C TYR A 407 10.84 -40.07 17.29
N ASP A 408 9.51 -40.16 17.32
CA ASP A 408 8.62 -39.72 16.25
C ASP A 408 8.69 -38.20 16.09
N ILE A 409 8.70 -37.45 17.20
CA ILE A 409 8.96 -36.01 17.20
C ILE A 409 10.37 -35.74 16.65
N ALA A 410 11.41 -36.40 17.14
CA ALA A 410 12.78 -36.20 16.65
C ALA A 410 12.93 -36.53 15.15
N THR A 411 12.23 -37.54 14.66
CA THR A 411 12.21 -37.97 13.25
C THR A 411 11.48 -36.94 12.40
N PHE A 412 10.31 -36.47 12.85
CA PHE A 412 9.59 -35.37 12.22
C PHE A 412 10.48 -34.12 12.11
N LEU A 413 11.19 -33.76 13.18
CA LEU A 413 12.17 -32.67 13.21
C LEU A 413 13.39 -32.89 12.29
N ALA A 414 13.72 -34.14 11.96
CA ALA A 414 14.88 -34.49 11.15
C ALA A 414 14.55 -34.65 9.66
N VAL A 415 13.32 -35.05 9.31
CA VAL A 415 12.84 -35.23 7.93
C VAL A 415 12.50 -33.89 7.25
N GLU A 416 12.31 -32.82 8.02
CA GLU A 416 12.11 -31.44 7.51
C GLU A 416 13.42 -30.64 7.31
N LYS A 417 14.59 -31.27 7.45
CA LYS A 417 15.89 -30.69 7.01
C LYS A 417 16.16 -31.02 5.55
#